data_AF-A0A565C0F0-F1
#
_entry.id   AF-A0A565C0F0-F1
#
_cell.length_a   1.000
_cell.length_b   1.000
_cell.length_c   1.000
_cell.angle_alpha   90.00
_cell.angle_beta   90.00
_cell.angle_gamma   90.00
#
_symmetry.space_group_name_H-M   'P 1'
#
loop_
_entity.id
_entity.type
_entity.pdbx_description
1 polymer ?
#
loop_
_entity_poly.entity_id
_entity_poly.type
_entity_poly.pdbx_seq_one_letter_code
_entity_poly.pdbx_strand_id
1 'polypeptide(L)'
;MPQYISTLELYSDKLPIVSTTYASSETYFGINVNPLCKPQHVSYTFLPNLSYFEFIEVDVDGGTMDHVVDLVDVKLGRYYDPLVTDYSGLHRCRIGDVLQVTGFYNNTPQFRFVRRKNTVLSVYVEPTTEEELLKAIASATVVLESSGLMLTGFTCYADSLHCSRMFRSKDGSIGALEIRVVQQGTFDSLRDFFISKGSSISHYKPPICINSSEALKVLEDKVLARFFSDKSPSF
;
A
#
# COMPACT_ATOMS: atom_id res chain seq x y z
N MET A 1 0.80 6.12 2.66
CA MET A 1 1.17 7.55 2.65
C MET A 1 2.66 7.89 2.53
N PRO A 2 3.67 6.97 2.63
CA PRO A 2 5.07 7.40 2.44
C PRO A 2 5.35 7.97 1.04
N GLN A 3 4.53 7.61 0.03
CA GLN A 3 4.65 8.10 -1.34
C GLN A 3 4.52 9.62 -1.48
N TYR A 4 3.85 10.31 -0.54
CA TYR A 4 3.67 11.77 -0.61
C TYR A 4 4.72 12.57 0.18
N ILE A 5 5.63 11.90 0.91
CA ILE A 5 6.61 12.60 1.77
C ILE A 5 7.45 13.57 0.94
N SER A 6 8.01 13.15 -0.18
CA SER A 6 8.85 14.00 -1.03
C SER A 6 8.10 15.22 -1.58
N THR A 7 6.83 15.04 -1.97
CA THR A 7 5.97 16.12 -2.45
C THR A 7 5.63 17.11 -1.34
N LEU A 8 5.31 16.61 -0.14
CA LEU A 8 5.04 17.44 1.02
C LEU A 8 6.29 18.23 1.43
N GLU A 9 7.47 17.59 1.47
CA GLU A 9 8.74 18.26 1.79
C GLU A 9 9.07 19.37 0.78
N LEU A 10 8.73 19.18 -0.50
CA LEU A 10 8.91 20.20 -1.54
C LEU A 10 8.03 21.43 -1.30
N TYR A 11 6.76 21.24 -0.98
CA TYR A 11 5.80 22.34 -0.81
C TYR A 11 5.78 22.94 0.60
N SER A 12 6.26 22.21 1.61
CA SER A 12 6.22 22.64 3.01
C SER A 12 7.39 23.52 3.43
N ASP A 13 8.33 23.82 2.53
CA ASP A 13 9.55 24.59 2.81
C ASP A 13 10.25 24.13 4.11
N LYS A 14 10.46 22.80 4.22
CA LYS A 14 11.12 22.12 5.36
C LYS A 14 10.34 22.16 6.69
N LEU A 15 9.05 22.49 6.69
CA LEU A 15 8.22 22.32 7.89
C LEU A 15 8.12 20.83 8.29
N PRO A 16 8.13 20.51 9.60
CA PRO A 16 8.01 19.14 10.07
C PRO A 16 6.69 18.49 9.64
N ILE A 17 6.79 17.31 9.01
CA ILE A 17 5.63 16.48 8.68
C ILE A 17 5.31 15.60 9.88
N VAL A 18 4.14 15.83 10.49
CA VAL A 18 3.72 15.15 11.71
C VAL A 18 2.62 14.14 11.40
N SER A 19 2.80 12.90 11.85
CA SER A 19 1.73 11.89 11.90
C SER A 19 1.37 11.64 13.36
N THR A 20 0.16 12.03 13.77
CA THR A 20 -0.24 12.09 15.18
C THR A 20 -0.90 10.81 15.69
N THR A 21 -1.71 10.16 14.86
CA THR A 21 -2.68 9.17 15.34
C THR A 21 -2.77 8.01 14.35
N TYR A 22 -2.95 6.81 14.88
CA TYR A 22 -3.32 5.62 14.12
C TYR A 22 -4.71 5.17 14.54
N ALA A 23 -5.63 5.14 13.58
CA ALA A 23 -7.05 4.87 13.75
C ALA A 23 -7.63 4.26 12.48
N SER A 24 -8.77 3.59 12.61
CA SER A 24 -9.59 3.10 11.51
C SER A 24 -11.08 3.40 11.75
N SER A 25 -11.95 2.95 10.84
CA SER A 25 -13.40 3.03 11.05
C SER A 25 -13.89 2.19 12.23
N GLU A 26 -13.17 1.11 12.55
CA GLU A 26 -13.50 0.17 13.61
C GLU A 26 -13.09 0.70 14.99
N THR A 27 -11.91 1.32 15.12
CA THR A 27 -11.46 1.86 16.41
C THR A 27 -10.31 2.87 16.28
N TYR A 28 -10.08 3.61 17.36
CA TYR A 28 -8.84 4.35 17.56
C TYR A 28 -7.82 3.44 18.25
N PHE A 29 -6.62 3.32 17.67
CA PHE A 29 -5.59 2.43 18.21
C PHE A 29 -4.64 3.17 19.14
N GLY A 30 -4.03 4.25 18.66
CA GLY A 30 -2.88 4.83 19.33
C GLY A 30 -2.42 6.17 18.83
N ILE A 31 -1.47 6.75 19.55
CA ILE A 31 -0.89 8.08 19.28
C ILE A 31 0.63 7.99 19.10
N ASN A 32 1.16 8.91 18.31
CA ASN A 32 2.59 9.11 18.18
C ASN A 32 3.09 10.01 19.33
N VAL A 33 3.75 9.39 20.31
CA VAL A 33 4.34 10.09 21.46
C VAL A 33 5.62 10.86 21.12
N ASN A 34 6.14 10.72 19.89
CA ASN A 34 7.26 11.50 19.36
C ASN A 34 6.87 12.16 18.01
N PRO A 35 6.00 13.19 18.03
CA PRO A 35 5.37 13.73 16.82
C PRO A 35 6.37 14.37 15.85
N LEU A 36 7.54 14.82 16.31
CA LEU A 36 8.57 15.47 15.49
C LEU A 36 9.62 14.50 14.93
N CYS A 37 9.43 13.20 15.09
CA CYS A 37 10.31 12.21 14.48
C CYS A 37 10.25 12.28 12.94
N LYS A 38 11.30 11.77 12.28
CA LYS A 38 11.28 11.65 10.82
C LYS A 38 10.11 10.73 10.40
N PRO A 39 9.41 11.01 9.28
CA PRO A 39 8.30 10.19 8.80
C PRO A 39 8.60 8.68 8.71
N GLN A 40 9.87 8.33 8.43
CA GLN A 40 10.38 6.96 8.32
C GLN A 40 10.42 6.21 9.67
N HIS A 41 10.44 6.94 10.78
CA HIS A 41 10.61 6.41 12.13
C HIS A 41 9.33 6.45 12.97
N VAL A 42 8.22 6.93 12.39
CA VAL A 42 6.92 7.04 13.08
C VAL A 42 6.51 5.69 13.66
N SER A 43 6.12 5.71 14.93
CA SER A 43 5.59 4.57 15.68
C SER A 43 4.48 5.05 16.60
N TYR A 44 3.40 4.27 16.68
CA TYR A 44 2.21 4.61 17.44
C TYR A 44 2.14 3.78 18.71
N THR A 45 1.98 4.46 19.84
CA THR A 45 1.77 3.83 21.15
C THR A 45 0.29 3.54 21.30
N PHE A 46 -0.07 2.27 21.42
CA PHE A 46 -1.47 1.87 21.56
C PHE A 46 -2.06 2.40 22.88
N LEU A 47 -3.35 2.69 22.89
CA LEU A 47 -4.06 3.18 24.07
C LEU A 47 -4.98 2.06 24.59
N PRO A 48 -4.57 1.31 25.63
CA PRO A 48 -5.27 0.09 26.07
C PRO A 48 -6.70 0.30 26.55
N ASN A 49 -7.09 1.55 26.84
CA ASN A 49 -8.42 1.92 27.31
C ASN A 49 -9.43 2.13 26.16
N LEU A 50 -9.00 2.13 24.90
CA LEU A 50 -9.89 2.39 23.76
C LEU A 50 -10.61 1.13 23.27
N SER A 51 -9.92 0.00 23.25
CA SER A 51 -10.44 -1.31 22.85
C SER A 51 -9.54 -2.39 23.43
N TYR A 52 -10.03 -3.63 23.42
CA TYR A 52 -9.18 -4.78 23.70
C TYR A 52 -8.46 -5.20 22.42
N PHE A 53 -7.13 -5.33 22.51
CA PHE A 53 -6.25 -5.58 21.37
C PHE A 53 -5.55 -6.92 21.54
N GLU A 54 -5.80 -7.83 20.60
CA GLU A 54 -5.10 -9.09 20.41
C GLU A 54 -4.30 -9.02 19.09
N PHE A 55 -3.32 -9.90 18.90
CA PHE A 55 -2.40 -9.84 17.78
C PHE A 55 -2.10 -11.22 17.23
N ILE A 56 -2.27 -11.39 15.92
CA ILE A 56 -1.86 -12.60 15.22
C ILE A 56 -0.43 -12.40 14.72
N GLU A 57 0.52 -13.27 15.09
CA GLU A 57 1.89 -13.18 14.58
C GLU A 57 1.94 -13.47 13.07
N VAL A 58 2.68 -12.64 12.34
CA VAL A 58 2.82 -12.72 10.89
C VAL A 58 4.28 -12.85 10.51
N ASP A 59 4.60 -13.71 9.55
CA ASP A 59 5.93 -13.75 8.95
C ASP A 59 6.19 -12.51 8.09
N VAL A 60 7.45 -12.22 7.77
CA VAL A 60 7.87 -11.10 6.92
C VAL A 60 7.12 -11.14 5.57
N ASP A 61 6.86 -12.34 5.05
CA ASP A 61 6.14 -12.57 3.80
C ASP A 61 4.60 -12.51 3.92
N GLY A 62 4.05 -12.29 5.12
CA GLY A 62 2.60 -12.21 5.34
C GLY A 62 1.90 -13.52 5.71
N GLY A 63 2.66 -14.62 5.85
CA GLY A 63 2.14 -15.90 6.33
C GLY A 63 1.61 -15.76 7.76
N THR A 64 0.38 -16.21 8.00
CA THR A 64 -0.23 -16.15 9.33
C THR A 64 0.27 -17.32 10.16
N MET A 65 0.90 -17.04 11.29
CA MET A 65 1.11 -18.05 12.34
C MET A 65 -0.14 -17.98 13.22
N ASP A 66 -0.91 -19.06 13.36
CA ASP A 66 -2.18 -19.12 14.11
C ASP A 66 -2.02 -18.90 15.65
N HIS A 67 -0.98 -18.19 16.07
CA HIS A 67 -0.70 -17.83 17.44
C HIS A 67 -1.17 -16.40 17.72
N VAL A 68 -2.23 -16.29 18.52
CA VAL A 68 -2.78 -15.03 19.01
C VAL A 68 -2.09 -14.67 20.32
N VAL A 69 -1.64 -13.43 20.45
CA VAL A 69 -1.03 -12.87 21.67
C VAL A 69 -1.77 -11.62 22.14
N ASP A 70 -1.74 -11.38 23.45
CA ASP A 70 -2.26 -10.14 24.03
C ASP A 70 -1.33 -8.96 23.73
N LEU A 71 -1.84 -7.73 23.89
CA LEU A 71 -1.07 -6.50 23.74
C LEU A 71 0.24 -6.50 24.55
N VAL A 72 0.25 -7.10 25.74
CA VAL A 72 1.43 -7.11 26.61
C VAL A 72 2.48 -8.16 26.21
N ASP A 73 2.10 -9.14 25.39
CA ASP A 73 2.92 -10.30 25.05
C ASP A 73 3.59 -10.18 23.67
N VAL A 74 3.41 -9.04 23.00
CA VAL A 74 4.06 -8.76 21.71
C VAL A 74 5.57 -8.64 21.85
N LYS A 75 6.31 -9.12 20.86
CA LYS A 75 7.78 -9.19 20.90
C LYS A 75 8.41 -8.13 20.00
N LEU A 76 9.46 -7.49 20.51
CA LEU A 76 10.23 -6.49 19.77
C LEU A 76 10.73 -7.05 18.42
N GLY A 77 10.55 -6.26 17.35
CA GLY A 77 10.98 -6.60 16.00
C GLY A 77 10.08 -7.58 15.25
N ARG A 78 9.08 -8.19 15.92
CA ARG A 78 8.10 -9.09 15.29
C ARG A 78 6.96 -8.31 14.62
N TYR A 79 6.28 -8.99 13.70
CA TYR A 79 5.19 -8.44 12.91
C TYR A 79 3.86 -9.07 13.32
N TYR A 80 2.81 -8.27 13.38
CA TYR A 80 1.52 -8.69 13.86
C TYR A 80 0.37 -8.08 13.05
N ASP A 81 -0.74 -8.81 13.00
CA ASP A 81 -2.02 -8.38 12.47
C ASP A 81 -3.00 -8.19 13.63
N PRO A 82 -3.46 -6.96 13.90
CA PRO A 82 -4.26 -6.66 15.07
C PRO A 82 -5.69 -7.20 14.93
N LEU A 83 -6.16 -7.79 16.02
CA LEU A 83 -7.54 -8.17 16.28
C LEU A 83 -8.13 -7.20 17.30
N VAL A 84 -9.30 -6.66 17.00
CA VAL A 84 -9.95 -5.65 17.84
C VAL A 84 -11.26 -6.20 18.40
N THR A 85 -11.44 -6.02 19.70
CA THR A 85 -12.73 -6.13 20.38
C THR A 85 -13.08 -4.79 21.01
N ASP A 86 -14.21 -4.19 20.64
CA ASP A 86 -14.55 -2.81 21.00
C ASP A 86 -15.89 -2.70 21.75
N TYR A 87 -16.25 -1.45 22.10
CA TYR A 87 -17.51 -1.16 22.81
C TYR A 87 -18.75 -1.15 21.90
N SER A 88 -18.58 -1.16 20.57
CA SER A 88 -19.69 -1.20 19.61
C SER A 88 -20.19 -2.62 19.32
N GLY A 89 -19.47 -3.64 19.83
CA GLY A 89 -19.83 -5.05 19.69
C GLY A 89 -19.01 -5.78 18.63
N LEU A 90 -17.95 -5.17 18.08
CA LEU A 90 -16.96 -5.90 17.32
C LEU A 90 -16.23 -6.86 18.26
N HIS A 91 -16.14 -8.12 17.85
CA HIS A 91 -15.44 -9.16 18.61
C HIS A 91 -14.39 -9.82 17.72
N ARG A 92 -13.13 -9.74 18.13
CA ARG A 92 -11.98 -10.29 17.40
C ARG A 92 -12.01 -9.93 15.91
N CYS A 93 -12.35 -8.68 15.62
CA CYS A 93 -12.39 -8.16 14.26
C CYS A 93 -10.97 -8.02 13.73
N ARG A 94 -10.68 -8.69 12.62
CA ARG A 94 -9.37 -8.64 11.97
C ARG A 94 -9.25 -7.37 11.14
N ILE A 95 -8.30 -6.51 11.50
CA ILE A 95 -8.08 -5.23 10.81
C ILE A 95 -7.40 -5.45 9.46
N GLY A 96 -6.52 -6.46 9.37
CA GLY A 96 -5.78 -6.77 8.15
C GLY A 96 -4.57 -5.87 7.95
N ASP A 97 -4.16 -5.09 8.95
CA ASP A 97 -2.93 -4.32 8.92
C ASP A 97 -1.74 -5.21 9.35
N VAL A 98 -0.53 -4.87 8.92
CA VAL A 98 0.72 -5.49 9.38
C VAL A 98 1.51 -4.44 10.14
N LEU A 99 1.73 -4.70 11.42
CA LEU A 99 2.37 -3.80 12.35
C LEU A 99 3.66 -4.41 12.88
N GLN A 100 4.75 -3.64 12.90
CA GLN A 100 6.02 -4.05 13.50
C GLN A 100 6.15 -3.46 14.90
N VAL A 101 6.48 -4.27 15.90
CA VAL A 101 6.84 -3.76 17.23
C VAL A 101 8.22 -3.10 17.16
N THR A 102 8.29 -1.82 17.48
CA THR A 102 9.52 -1.01 17.38
C THR A 102 10.13 -0.64 18.73
N GLY A 103 9.33 -0.74 19.79
CA GLY A 103 9.74 -0.35 21.13
C GLY A 103 8.56 -0.39 22.08
N PHE A 104 8.78 0.15 23.28
CA PHE A 104 7.77 0.28 24.32
C PHE A 104 7.87 1.68 24.91
N TYR A 105 6.73 2.34 25.09
CA TYR A 105 6.63 3.56 25.86
C TYR A 105 6.17 3.18 27.26
N ASN A 106 7.08 3.24 28.23
CA ASN A 106 6.93 2.54 29.50
C ASN A 106 6.69 1.04 29.23
N ASN A 107 5.53 0.51 29.63
CA ASN A 107 5.15 -0.88 29.39
C ASN A 107 4.24 -1.06 28.15
N THR A 108 3.87 0.02 27.47
CA THR A 108 2.91 -0.02 26.38
C THR A 108 3.64 -0.17 25.04
N PRO A 109 3.34 -1.20 24.22
CA PRO A 109 4.05 -1.41 22.97
C PRO A 109 3.84 -0.29 21.95
N GLN A 110 4.85 -0.06 21.14
CA GLN A 110 4.85 0.90 20.04
C GLN A 110 4.95 0.18 18.70
N PHE A 111 4.03 0.51 17.81
CA PHE A 111 3.87 -0.17 16.52
C PHE A 111 4.16 0.77 15.36
N ARG A 112 4.99 0.32 14.43
CA ARG A 112 5.16 0.94 13.12
C ARG A 112 4.22 0.27 12.13
N PHE A 113 3.47 1.08 11.40
CA PHE A 113 2.67 0.60 10.29
C PHE A 113 3.58 0.15 9.14
N VAL A 114 3.42 -1.08 8.69
CA VAL A 114 4.19 -1.64 7.56
C VAL A 114 3.37 -1.59 6.29
N ARG A 115 2.20 -2.22 6.29
CA ARG A 115 1.28 -2.32 5.14
C ARG A 115 -0.09 -2.81 5.57
N ARG A 116 -1.10 -2.63 4.72
CA ARG A 116 -2.38 -3.35 4.81
C ARG A 116 -2.33 -4.59 3.92
N LYS A 117 -2.80 -5.73 4.42
CA LYS A 117 -2.88 -6.99 3.67
C LYS A 117 -3.80 -6.79 2.47
N ASN A 118 -3.47 -7.46 1.36
CA ASN A 118 -4.21 -7.47 0.10
C ASN A 118 -4.35 -6.12 -0.62
N THR A 119 -3.70 -5.04 -0.18
CA THR A 119 -3.68 -3.77 -0.92
C THR A 119 -2.52 -3.75 -1.93
N VAL A 120 -2.84 -3.60 -3.22
CA VAL A 120 -1.87 -3.54 -4.33
C VAL A 120 -1.59 -2.10 -4.74
N LEU A 121 -2.62 -1.25 -4.75
CA LEU A 121 -2.51 0.19 -4.96
C LEU A 121 -3.29 0.93 -3.88
N SER A 122 -2.80 2.08 -3.46
CA SER A 122 -3.55 3.00 -2.61
C SER A 122 -3.25 4.42 -3.02
N VAL A 123 -4.27 5.11 -3.54
CA VAL A 123 -4.26 6.55 -3.81
C VAL A 123 -5.26 7.18 -2.84
N TYR A 124 -4.78 8.12 -2.03
CA TYR A 124 -5.55 8.74 -0.95
C TYR A 124 -6.11 7.71 0.06
N VAL A 125 -7.41 7.41 0.02
CA VAL A 125 -8.12 6.53 0.98
C VAL A 125 -8.64 5.25 0.32
N GLU A 126 -8.58 5.11 -1.01
CA GLU A 126 -9.11 3.94 -1.70
C GLU A 126 -8.02 2.87 -1.86
N PRO A 127 -8.10 1.75 -1.11
CA PRO A 127 -7.26 0.59 -1.40
C PRO A 127 -7.82 -0.15 -2.61
N THR A 128 -7.00 -0.41 -3.62
CA THR A 128 -7.31 -1.36 -4.69
C THR A 128 -6.64 -2.67 -4.37
N THR A 129 -7.44 -3.72 -4.27
CA THR A 129 -6.94 -5.09 -4.05
C THR A 129 -6.45 -5.73 -5.34
N GLU A 130 -5.66 -6.79 -5.22
CA GLU A 130 -5.22 -7.58 -6.38
C GLU A 130 -6.42 -8.13 -7.17
N GLU A 131 -7.43 -8.61 -6.46
CA GLU A 131 -8.64 -9.18 -7.05
C GLU A 131 -9.43 -8.14 -7.86
N GLU A 132 -9.61 -6.94 -7.31
CA GLU A 132 -10.29 -5.84 -8.01
C GLU A 132 -9.52 -5.41 -9.26
N LEU A 133 -8.19 -5.34 -9.17
CA LEU A 133 -7.34 -5.02 -10.31
C LEU A 133 -7.43 -6.10 -11.38
N LEU A 134 -7.34 -7.38 -11.01
CA LEU A 134 -7.48 -8.51 -11.92
C LEU A 134 -8.86 -8.54 -12.58
N LYS A 135 -9.93 -8.24 -11.84
CA LYS A 135 -11.29 -8.14 -12.38
C LYS A 135 -11.43 -6.97 -13.35
N ALA A 136 -10.84 -5.82 -13.05
CA ALA A 136 -10.82 -4.66 -13.94
C ALA A 136 -10.10 -4.98 -15.24
N ILE A 137 -8.95 -5.67 -15.15
CA ILE A 137 -8.16 -6.09 -16.30
C ILE A 137 -8.90 -7.14 -17.11
N ALA A 138 -9.48 -8.16 -16.47
CA ALA A 138 -10.30 -9.16 -17.15
C ALA A 138 -11.43 -8.51 -17.96
N SER A 139 -12.10 -7.51 -17.39
CA SER A 139 -13.13 -6.74 -18.09
C SER A 139 -12.58 -5.96 -19.28
N ALA A 140 -11.40 -5.35 -19.14
CA ALA A 140 -10.74 -4.63 -20.23
C ALA A 140 -10.24 -5.56 -21.35
N THR A 141 -9.76 -6.76 -20.99
CA THR A 141 -9.28 -7.77 -21.93
C THR A 141 -10.36 -8.19 -22.92
N VAL A 142 -11.61 -8.35 -22.48
CA VAL A 142 -12.75 -8.65 -23.37
C VAL A 142 -12.90 -7.61 -24.48
N VAL A 143 -12.68 -6.33 -24.17
CA VAL A 143 -12.74 -5.24 -25.17
C VAL A 143 -11.55 -5.31 -26.13
N LEU A 144 -10.35 -5.60 -25.63
CA LEU A 144 -9.15 -5.76 -26.46
C LEU A 144 -9.29 -6.94 -27.43
N GLU A 145 -9.79 -8.09 -26.95
CA GLU A 145 -10.01 -9.29 -27.74
C GLU A 145 -11.03 -9.03 -28.87
N SER A 146 -12.08 -8.25 -28.62
CA SER A 146 -13.04 -7.85 -29.65
C SER A 146 -12.43 -7.02 -30.78
N SER A 147 -11.29 -6.37 -30.50
CA SER A 147 -10.51 -5.58 -31.47
C SER A 147 -9.32 -6.36 -32.08
N GLY A 148 -9.21 -7.67 -31.80
CA GLY A 148 -8.12 -8.52 -32.27
C GLY A 148 -6.78 -8.29 -31.57
N LEU A 149 -6.79 -7.66 -30.38
CA LEU A 149 -5.59 -7.39 -29.58
C LEU A 149 -5.53 -8.34 -28.39
N MET A 150 -4.32 -8.80 -28.06
CA MET A 150 -4.06 -9.69 -26.92
C MET A 150 -3.22 -8.98 -25.87
N LEU A 151 -3.69 -8.97 -24.62
CA LEU A 151 -2.91 -8.48 -23.49
C LEU A 151 -1.87 -9.52 -23.09
N THR A 152 -0.58 -9.20 -23.25
CA THR A 152 0.53 -10.12 -22.97
C THR A 152 1.05 -10.04 -21.54
N GLY A 153 0.83 -8.91 -20.86
CA GLY A 153 1.25 -8.67 -19.49
C GLY A 153 0.84 -7.28 -19.02
N PHE A 154 0.80 -7.09 -17.71
CA PHE A 154 0.48 -5.79 -17.12
C PHE A 154 1.24 -5.62 -15.80
N THR A 155 1.37 -4.36 -15.39
CA THR A 155 1.80 -3.94 -14.07
C THR A 155 1.19 -2.56 -13.80
N CYS A 156 1.17 -2.13 -12.55
CA CYS A 156 0.60 -0.85 -12.16
C CYS A 156 1.52 -0.12 -11.19
N TYR A 157 1.32 1.18 -11.04
CA TYR A 157 2.00 1.97 -10.02
C TYR A 157 1.14 3.18 -9.66
N ALA A 158 1.28 3.68 -8.43
CA ALA A 158 0.59 4.88 -7.98
C ALA A 158 1.47 6.11 -8.26
N ASP A 159 1.03 6.97 -9.17
CA ASP A 159 1.67 8.26 -9.40
C ASP A 159 1.22 9.27 -8.34
N SER A 160 2.15 9.68 -7.48
CA SER A 160 1.93 10.66 -6.41
C SER A 160 2.46 12.06 -6.76
N LEU A 161 3.16 12.21 -7.89
CA LEU A 161 3.85 13.44 -8.28
C LEU A 161 3.04 14.27 -9.28
N HIS A 162 2.16 13.65 -10.06
CA HIS A 162 1.31 14.32 -11.07
C HIS A 162 -0.16 14.45 -10.64
N CYS A 163 -0.42 14.67 -9.36
CA CYS A 163 -1.77 14.96 -8.83
C CYS A 163 -2.22 16.41 -9.08
N SER A 164 -1.90 16.99 -10.24
CA SER A 164 -2.21 18.40 -10.52
C SER A 164 -3.25 18.62 -11.62
N ARG A 165 -3.74 17.57 -12.30
CA ARG A 165 -4.74 17.73 -13.37
C ARG A 165 -5.74 16.57 -13.39
N MET A 166 -7.01 16.93 -13.16
CA MET A 166 -8.23 16.15 -13.36
C MET A 166 -8.58 15.13 -12.27
N PHE A 167 -9.10 15.68 -11.18
CA PHE A 167 -9.79 15.00 -10.10
C PHE A 167 -11.14 14.39 -10.55
N ARG A 168 -11.43 13.12 -10.19
CA ARG A 168 -12.59 12.38 -10.73
C ARG A 168 -13.50 11.64 -9.76
N SER A 169 -13.04 11.31 -8.55
CA SER A 169 -13.90 10.80 -7.49
C SER A 169 -14.88 11.88 -7.02
N LYS A 170 -15.96 11.54 -6.29
CA LYS A 170 -16.96 12.53 -5.82
C LYS A 170 -16.34 13.70 -5.02
N ASP A 171 -15.22 13.43 -4.36
CA ASP A 171 -14.41 14.38 -3.57
C ASP A 171 -13.23 14.97 -4.35
N GLY A 172 -12.98 14.48 -5.56
CA GLY A 172 -11.89 14.90 -6.40
C GLY A 172 -10.50 14.56 -5.82
N SER A 173 -10.33 13.41 -5.20
CA SER A 173 -9.04 12.97 -4.62
C SER A 173 -8.20 12.11 -5.56
N ILE A 174 -8.81 11.48 -6.58
CA ILE A 174 -8.12 10.57 -7.53
C ILE A 174 -8.19 11.10 -8.97
N GLY A 175 -7.04 11.05 -9.66
CA GLY A 175 -6.88 11.47 -11.05
C GLY A 175 -7.53 10.53 -12.07
N ALA A 176 -7.58 10.92 -13.35
CA ALA A 176 -7.99 10.01 -14.41
C ALA A 176 -7.01 8.83 -14.55
N LEU A 177 -7.54 7.59 -14.57
CA LEU A 177 -6.73 6.40 -14.81
C LEU A 177 -5.99 6.53 -16.14
N GLU A 178 -4.68 6.25 -16.12
CA GLU A 178 -3.83 6.25 -17.30
C GLU A 178 -3.42 4.82 -17.66
N ILE A 179 -3.56 4.46 -18.93
CA ILE A 179 -3.04 3.24 -19.54
C ILE A 179 -1.85 3.62 -20.42
N ARG A 180 -0.70 3.01 -20.16
CA ARG A 180 0.51 3.16 -20.97
C ARG A 180 0.77 1.87 -21.74
N VAL A 181 0.80 1.96 -23.07
CA VAL A 181 1.18 0.85 -23.94
C VAL A 181 2.68 0.88 -24.12
N VAL A 182 3.35 -0.23 -23.84
CA VAL A 182 4.81 -0.36 -23.93
C VAL A 182 5.22 -1.22 -25.13
N GLN A 183 6.46 -1.06 -25.57
CA GLN A 183 7.03 -1.87 -26.65
C GLN A 183 7.07 -3.37 -26.28
N GLN A 184 6.89 -4.24 -27.26
CA GLN A 184 7.08 -5.68 -27.08
C GLN A 184 8.50 -5.99 -26.55
N GLY A 185 8.61 -6.89 -25.59
CA GLY A 185 9.88 -7.21 -24.90
C GLY A 185 10.23 -6.30 -23.72
N THR A 186 9.38 -5.31 -23.39
CA THR A 186 9.61 -4.43 -22.22
C THR A 186 9.59 -5.21 -20.90
N PHE A 187 8.67 -6.17 -20.74
CA PHE A 187 8.60 -7.02 -19.55
C PHE A 187 9.81 -7.98 -19.41
N ASP A 188 10.46 -8.34 -20.52
CA ASP A 188 11.72 -9.09 -20.48
C ASP A 188 12.85 -8.22 -19.94
N SER A 189 12.94 -6.95 -20.36
CA SER A 189 13.90 -6.01 -19.79
C SER A 189 13.64 -5.69 -18.32
N LEU A 190 12.36 -5.64 -17.92
CA LEU A 190 11.98 -5.49 -16.52
C LEU A 190 12.42 -6.73 -15.71
N ARG A 191 12.24 -7.93 -16.26
CA ARG A 191 12.74 -9.17 -15.67
C ARG A 191 14.25 -9.15 -15.48
N ASP A 192 15.00 -8.77 -16.51
CA ASP A 192 16.46 -8.69 -16.46
C ASP A 192 16.93 -7.68 -15.40
N PHE A 193 16.21 -6.55 -15.25
CA PHE A 193 16.46 -5.59 -14.19
C PHE A 193 16.32 -6.22 -12.79
N PHE A 194 15.23 -6.93 -12.51
CA PHE A 194 15.05 -7.58 -11.20
C PHE A 194 16.04 -8.73 -10.96
N ILE A 195 16.40 -9.48 -12.00
CA ILE A 195 17.46 -10.50 -11.92
C ILE A 195 18.80 -9.84 -11.54
N SER A 196 19.14 -8.71 -12.15
CA SER A 196 20.37 -7.96 -11.83
C SER A 196 20.42 -7.46 -10.37
N LYS A 197 19.23 -7.28 -9.75
CA LYS A 197 19.08 -6.90 -8.34
C LYS A 197 19.03 -8.08 -7.38
N GLY A 198 19.24 -9.31 -7.87
CA GLY A 198 19.34 -10.52 -7.06
C GLY A 198 18.07 -11.37 -6.98
N SER A 199 17.07 -11.11 -7.83
CA SER A 199 15.88 -12.00 -7.92
C SER A 199 16.24 -13.32 -8.59
N SER A 200 15.66 -14.42 -8.10
CA SER A 200 15.87 -15.76 -8.66
C SER A 200 15.31 -15.88 -10.09
N ILE A 201 16.16 -16.35 -11.01
CA ILE A 201 15.85 -16.49 -12.45
C ILE A 201 14.71 -17.48 -12.69
N SER A 202 14.65 -18.55 -11.90
CA SER A 202 13.74 -19.69 -12.12
C SER A 202 12.30 -19.41 -11.66
N HIS A 203 12.10 -18.51 -10.69
CA HIS A 203 10.78 -18.27 -10.07
C HIS A 203 10.24 -16.85 -10.32
N TYR A 204 10.87 -16.08 -11.21
CA TYR A 204 10.46 -14.71 -11.46
C TYR A 204 9.04 -14.65 -12.05
N LYS A 205 8.14 -13.95 -11.36
CA LYS A 205 6.87 -13.47 -11.88
C LYS A 205 6.92 -11.94 -11.92
N PRO A 206 6.43 -11.29 -13.00
CA PRO A 206 6.39 -9.84 -13.04
C PRO A 206 5.54 -9.30 -11.88
N PRO A 207 6.03 -8.31 -11.12
CA PRO A 207 5.28 -7.76 -10.01
C PRO A 207 4.04 -7.04 -10.53
N ILE A 208 2.91 -7.30 -9.88
CA ILE A 208 1.61 -6.69 -10.23
C ILE A 208 1.66 -5.17 -10.00
N CYS A 209 2.39 -4.72 -8.97
CA CYS A 209 2.60 -3.31 -8.67
C CYS A 209 4.09 -3.00 -8.48
N ILE A 210 4.57 -1.88 -9.03
CA ILE A 210 5.96 -1.44 -8.96
C ILE A 210 6.07 -0.17 -8.13
N ASN A 211 6.93 -0.22 -7.11
CA ASN A 211 7.23 0.92 -6.25
C ASN A 211 8.69 1.40 -6.38
N SER A 212 9.53 0.75 -7.20
CA SER A 212 10.92 1.16 -7.43
C SER A 212 11.01 2.19 -8.55
N SER A 213 11.63 3.34 -8.26
CA SER A 213 11.82 4.42 -9.22
C SER A 213 12.67 4.01 -10.43
N GLU A 214 13.63 3.10 -10.22
CA GLU A 214 14.51 2.56 -11.24
C GLU A 214 13.77 1.58 -12.16
N ALA A 215 12.93 0.72 -11.60
CA ALA A 215 12.07 -0.17 -12.38
C ALA A 215 11.04 0.62 -13.21
N LEU A 216 10.49 1.70 -12.65
CA LEU A 216 9.58 2.58 -13.38
C LEU A 216 10.27 3.27 -14.57
N LYS A 217 11.53 3.69 -14.44
CA LYS A 217 12.29 4.26 -15.57
C LYS A 217 12.43 3.28 -16.73
N VAL A 218 12.70 2.01 -16.45
CA VAL A 218 12.79 0.95 -17.48
C VAL A 218 11.48 0.83 -18.28
N LEU A 219 10.34 1.02 -17.61
CA LEU A 219 9.03 1.03 -18.27
C LEU A 219 8.80 2.31 -19.07
N GLU A 220 9.09 3.47 -18.46
CA GLU A 220 8.86 4.77 -19.09
C GLU A 220 9.65 4.97 -20.38
N ASP A 221 10.90 4.49 -20.42
CA ASP A 221 11.75 4.59 -21.61
C ASP A 221 11.20 3.81 -22.81
N LYS A 222 10.22 2.91 -22.59
CA LYS A 222 9.64 2.03 -23.60
C LYS A 222 8.14 2.26 -23.83
N VAL A 223 7.59 3.37 -23.35
CA VAL A 223 6.19 3.74 -23.59
C VAL A 223 6.00 4.18 -25.05
N LEU A 224 5.09 3.52 -25.75
CA LEU A 224 4.70 3.83 -27.13
C LEU A 224 3.50 4.79 -27.18
N ALA A 225 2.54 4.64 -26.28
CA ALA A 225 1.33 5.43 -26.24
C ALA A 225 0.77 5.57 -24.82
N ARG A 226 0.06 6.67 -24.58
CA ARG A 226 -0.59 6.99 -23.30
C ARG A 226 -2.05 7.30 -23.56
N PHE A 227 -2.92 6.70 -22.77
CA PHE A 227 -4.36 6.88 -22.84
C PHE A 227 -4.88 7.23 -21.46
N PHE A 228 -5.71 8.26 -21.37
CA PHE A 228 -6.40 8.60 -20.14
C PHE A 228 -7.85 8.16 -20.29
N SER A 229 -8.44 7.66 -19.21
CA SER A 229 -9.89 7.48 -19.20
C SER A 229 -10.55 8.84 -19.49
N ASP A 230 -11.64 8.87 -20.25
CA ASP A 230 -12.37 10.12 -20.58
C ASP A 230 -13.56 10.39 -19.65
N LYS A 231 -14.03 9.37 -18.92
CA LYS A 231 -15.23 9.44 -18.08
C LYS A 231 -14.91 9.09 -16.62
N SER A 232 -15.58 9.75 -15.68
CA SER A 232 -15.59 9.29 -14.30
C SER A 232 -16.35 7.96 -14.20
N PRO A 233 -15.94 7.03 -13.32
CA PRO A 233 -16.69 5.81 -13.06
C PRO A 233 -18.11 6.16 -12.59
N SER A 234 -19.10 5.36 -13.00
CA SER A 234 -20.45 5.43 -12.41
C SER A 234 -20.42 4.77 -11.03
N PHE A 235 -20.76 5.54 -10.00
CA PHE A 235 -20.92 5.08 -8.62
C PHE A 235 -22.39 4.81 -8.30
#